data_AF-A0A437PPV3-F1
#
_entry.id   AF-A0A437PPV3-F1
#
_cell.length_a   1.000
_cell.length_b   1.000
_cell.length_c   1.000
_cell.angle_alpha   90.00
_cell.angle_beta   90.00
_cell.angle_gamma   90.00
#
_symmetry.space_group_name_H-M   'P 1'
#
loop_
_entity.id
_entity.type
_entity.pdbx_description
1 polymer ?
#
loop_
_entity_poly.entity_id
_entity_poly.type
_entity_poly.pdbx_seq_one_letter_code
_entity_poly.pdbx_strand_id
1 'polypeptide(L)'
;MSQLGQILEQIVLNPNLHAKFLNTLSYMENVGARKISKFESRSSANLMVLKHAAEEHRHAYFLKKQMYKLIDAGLETYEDQHLLCPKISGLYLDFLDLKVCQWLKKEFKLQGADLKWLAYLLVTYAIEVRADEIYPVYQDVLTRFDQKVHVKSIIIEEEGHLDEMIQQLSNYSDNWEELGQKAIAIEAELFENWTMAIEKELLVLAN
;
A
#
# COMPACT_ATOMS: atom_id res chain seq x y z
N MET A 1 -0.18 22.51 -5.17
CA MET A 1 0.03 21.08 -5.52
C MET A 1 0.91 20.48 -4.44
N SER A 2 0.52 19.36 -3.82
CA SER A 2 1.32 18.69 -2.78
C SER A 2 2.63 18.15 -3.35
N GLN A 3 3.62 17.89 -2.49
CA GLN A 3 4.88 17.25 -2.88
C GLN A 3 4.63 15.90 -3.57
N LEU A 4 3.75 15.06 -3.00
CA LEU A 4 3.32 13.80 -3.61
C LEU A 4 2.75 14.02 -5.02
N GLY A 5 1.90 15.04 -5.19
CA GLY A 5 1.37 15.38 -6.51
C GLY A 5 2.47 15.68 -7.52
N GLN A 6 3.51 16.43 -7.14
CA GLN A 6 4.63 16.79 -8.02
C GLN A 6 5.46 15.57 -8.43
N ILE A 7 5.72 14.65 -7.49
CA ILE A 7 6.38 13.37 -7.79
C ILE A 7 5.53 12.57 -8.79
N LEU A 8 4.22 12.44 -8.54
CA LEU A 8 3.31 11.71 -9.40
C LEU A 8 3.21 12.34 -10.79
N GLU A 9 3.21 13.67 -10.90
CA GLU A 9 3.23 14.36 -12.19
C GLU A 9 4.46 14.00 -13.03
N GLN A 10 5.65 14.03 -12.42
CA GLN A 10 6.88 13.62 -13.11
C GLN A 10 6.82 12.17 -13.57
N ILE A 11 6.24 11.29 -12.75
CA ILE A 11 6.07 9.87 -13.08
C ILE A 11 5.11 9.69 -14.27
N VAL A 12 3.91 10.27 -14.24
CA VAL A 12 2.89 10.03 -15.28
C VAL A 12 3.26 10.63 -16.64
N LEU A 13 4.09 11.66 -16.66
CA LEU A 13 4.51 12.31 -17.91
C LEU A 13 5.56 11.49 -18.68
N ASN A 14 6.19 10.49 -18.04
CA ASN A 14 7.10 9.56 -18.69
C ASN A 14 6.50 8.13 -18.72
N PRO A 15 6.10 7.61 -19.88
CA PRO A 15 5.44 6.30 -19.98
C PRO A 15 6.21 5.14 -19.34
N ASN A 16 7.55 5.14 -19.42
CA ASN A 16 8.36 4.08 -18.81
C ASN A 16 8.39 4.19 -17.28
N LEU A 17 8.52 5.40 -16.74
CA LEU A 17 8.48 5.61 -15.29
C LEU A 17 7.09 5.31 -14.74
N HIS A 18 6.04 5.75 -15.46
CA HIS A 18 4.66 5.46 -15.12
C HIS A 18 4.37 3.96 -15.11
N ALA A 19 4.86 3.23 -16.10
CA ALA A 19 4.73 1.78 -16.16
C ALA A 19 5.46 1.09 -14.99
N LYS A 20 6.70 1.51 -14.66
CA LYS A 20 7.41 1.01 -13.48
C LYS A 20 6.68 1.31 -12.19
N PHE A 21 6.13 2.51 -12.04
CA PHE A 21 5.35 2.91 -10.87
C PHE A 21 4.10 2.03 -10.69
N LEU A 22 3.35 1.77 -11.76
CA LEU A 22 2.22 0.83 -11.73
C LEU A 22 2.65 -0.58 -11.37
N ASN A 23 3.80 -1.06 -11.88
CA ASN A 23 4.35 -2.36 -11.52
C ASN A 23 4.79 -2.41 -10.05
N THR A 24 5.29 -1.30 -9.50
CA THR A 24 5.62 -1.14 -8.08
C THR A 24 4.40 -1.15 -7.18
N LEU A 25 3.34 -0.40 -7.50
CA LEU A 25 2.08 -0.47 -6.76
C LEU A 25 1.50 -1.88 -6.84
N SER A 26 1.44 -2.47 -8.05
CA SER A 26 1.01 -3.86 -8.26
C SER A 26 1.79 -4.86 -7.42
N TYR A 27 3.09 -4.65 -7.25
CA TYR A 27 3.94 -5.47 -6.42
C TYR A 27 3.59 -5.31 -4.93
N MET A 28 3.39 -4.07 -4.46
CA MET A 28 3.03 -3.79 -3.07
C MET A 28 1.67 -4.39 -2.71
N GLU A 29 0.65 -4.27 -3.57
CA GLU A 29 -0.66 -4.92 -3.35
C GLU A 29 -0.53 -6.45 -3.30
N ASN A 30 0.28 -7.03 -4.19
CA ASN A 30 0.53 -8.47 -4.15
C ASN A 30 1.28 -8.92 -2.89
N VAL A 31 2.18 -8.08 -2.34
CA VAL A 31 2.82 -8.36 -1.05
C VAL A 31 1.80 -8.26 0.09
N GLY A 32 0.91 -7.27 0.07
CA GLY A 32 -0.21 -7.13 0.99
C GLY A 32 -1.10 -8.37 0.99
N ALA A 33 -1.63 -8.76 -0.17
CA ALA A 33 -2.46 -9.94 -0.35
C ALA A 33 -1.82 -11.23 0.22
N ARG A 34 -0.52 -11.43 -0.04
CA ARG A 34 0.24 -12.57 0.49
C ARG A 34 0.42 -12.51 2.00
N LYS A 35 0.60 -11.33 2.58
CA LYS A 35 0.68 -11.13 4.03
C LYS A 35 -0.64 -11.47 4.70
N ILE A 36 -1.76 -10.96 4.17
CA ILE A 36 -3.12 -11.26 4.66
C ILE A 36 -3.37 -12.77 4.59
N SER A 37 -3.05 -13.40 3.46
CA SER A 37 -3.22 -14.85 3.27
C SER A 37 -2.34 -15.67 4.21
N LYS A 38 -1.12 -15.22 4.52
CA LYS A 38 -0.22 -15.89 5.47
C LYS A 38 -0.66 -15.71 6.92
N PHE A 39 -1.35 -14.61 7.21
CA PHE A 39 -1.90 -14.32 8.53
C PHE A 39 -3.05 -15.27 8.88
N GLU A 40 -3.79 -15.72 7.87
CA GLU A 40 -4.89 -16.68 8.00
C GLU A 40 -4.49 -17.90 8.84
N SER A 41 -5.24 -18.15 9.91
CA SER A 41 -5.08 -19.39 10.68
C SER A 41 -5.73 -20.54 9.91
N ARG A 42 -5.10 -21.73 9.97
CA ARG A 42 -5.56 -22.93 9.27
C ARG A 42 -7.01 -23.35 9.61
N SER A 43 -7.58 -22.86 10.72
CA SER A 43 -8.91 -23.24 11.20
C SER A 43 -9.84 -22.07 11.54
N SER A 44 -9.38 -20.82 11.45
CA SER A 44 -10.16 -19.64 11.84
C SER A 44 -10.21 -18.56 10.76
N ALA A 45 -9.95 -18.94 9.52
CA ALA A 45 -10.21 -18.10 8.35
C ALA A 45 -11.66 -17.62 8.39
N ASN A 46 -11.85 -16.30 8.29
CA ASN A 46 -13.18 -15.71 8.26
C ASN A 46 -13.42 -15.02 6.92
N LEU A 47 -14.70 -14.73 6.64
CA LEU A 47 -15.11 -14.16 5.36
C LEU A 47 -14.41 -12.83 5.04
N MET A 48 -14.20 -11.99 6.06
CA MET A 48 -13.58 -10.67 5.88
C MET A 48 -12.12 -10.80 5.40
N VAL A 49 -11.29 -11.59 6.09
CA VAL A 49 -9.88 -11.77 5.72
C VAL A 49 -9.73 -12.40 4.33
N LEU A 50 -10.59 -13.38 4.02
CA LEU A 50 -10.61 -14.04 2.71
C LEU A 50 -11.02 -13.08 1.58
N LYS A 51 -12.05 -12.26 1.81
CA LYS A 51 -12.51 -11.24 0.87
C LYS A 51 -11.40 -10.23 0.61
N HIS A 52 -10.81 -9.68 1.67
CA HIS A 52 -9.74 -8.68 1.58
C HIS A 52 -8.54 -9.20 0.79
N ALA A 53 -8.02 -10.38 1.12
CA ALA A 53 -6.91 -10.98 0.39
C ALA A 53 -7.20 -11.20 -1.11
N ALA A 54 -8.44 -11.57 -1.45
CA ALA A 54 -8.85 -11.75 -2.84
C ALA A 54 -8.94 -10.41 -3.60
N GLU A 55 -9.40 -9.36 -2.94
CA GLU A 55 -9.49 -8.01 -3.48
C GLU A 55 -8.08 -7.42 -3.68
N GLU A 56 -7.15 -7.60 -2.76
CA GLU A 56 -5.76 -7.14 -2.95
C GLU A 56 -5.04 -7.85 -4.10
N HIS A 57 -5.26 -9.16 -4.26
CA HIS A 57 -4.76 -9.85 -5.45
C HIS A 57 -5.36 -9.30 -6.75
N ARG A 58 -6.62 -8.86 -6.71
CA ARG A 58 -7.30 -8.24 -7.85
C ARG A 58 -6.77 -6.83 -8.11
N HIS A 59 -6.47 -6.03 -7.08
CA HIS A 59 -5.82 -4.72 -7.22
C HIS A 59 -4.45 -4.87 -7.91
N ALA A 60 -3.63 -5.80 -7.43
CA ALA A 60 -2.34 -6.13 -8.06
C ALA A 60 -2.49 -6.47 -9.55
N TYR A 61 -3.39 -7.42 -9.87
CA TYR A 61 -3.67 -7.79 -11.25
C TYR A 61 -4.13 -6.59 -12.10
N PHE A 62 -5.04 -5.78 -11.55
CA PHE A 62 -5.60 -4.63 -12.24
C PHE A 62 -4.52 -3.58 -12.56
N LEU A 63 -3.67 -3.22 -11.59
CA LEU A 63 -2.57 -2.28 -11.80
C LEU A 63 -1.60 -2.77 -12.88
N LYS A 64 -1.24 -4.06 -12.86
CA LYS A 64 -0.42 -4.67 -13.92
C LYS A 64 -1.12 -4.64 -15.28
N LYS A 65 -2.43 -4.83 -15.34
CA LYS A 65 -3.21 -4.66 -16.58
C LYS A 65 -3.20 -3.23 -17.09
N GLN A 66 -3.29 -2.24 -16.20
CA GLN A 66 -3.26 -0.82 -16.56
C GLN A 66 -1.89 -0.41 -17.13
N MET A 67 -0.80 -1.00 -16.61
CA MET A 67 0.57 -0.79 -17.12
C MET A 67 0.68 -1.08 -18.63
N TYR A 68 0.03 -2.13 -19.13
CA TYR A 68 0.05 -2.48 -20.56
C TYR A 68 -0.67 -1.47 -21.48
N LYS A 69 -1.34 -0.45 -20.92
CA LYS A 69 -1.85 0.69 -21.72
C LYS A 69 -0.75 1.70 -22.07
N LEU A 70 0.39 1.62 -21.41
CA LEU A 70 1.51 2.57 -21.52
C LEU A 70 2.69 2.00 -22.30
N ILE A 71 2.95 0.69 -22.17
CA ILE A 71 4.04 -0.02 -22.82
C ILE A 71 3.58 -1.39 -23.33
N ASP A 72 4.23 -1.89 -24.38
CA ASP A 72 3.86 -3.17 -25.01
C ASP A 72 4.49 -4.40 -24.33
N ALA A 73 5.72 -4.27 -23.79
CA ALA A 73 6.47 -5.35 -23.15
C ALA A 73 7.62 -4.82 -22.26
N GLY A 74 8.25 -5.70 -21.47
CA GLY A 74 9.50 -5.44 -20.74
C GLY A 74 9.35 -5.17 -19.24
N LEU A 75 8.16 -5.35 -18.66
CA LEU A 75 7.88 -5.23 -17.21
C LEU A 75 6.97 -6.38 -16.71
N GLU A 76 7.14 -7.58 -17.25
CA GLU A 76 6.26 -8.73 -16.99
C GLU A 76 6.34 -9.21 -15.55
N THR A 77 7.52 -9.10 -14.93
CA THR A 77 7.84 -9.63 -13.59
C THR A 77 8.03 -8.51 -12.56
N TYR A 78 8.26 -8.88 -11.31
CA TYR A 78 8.65 -7.97 -10.22
C TYR A 78 10.16 -8.00 -9.97
N GLU A 79 10.97 -8.25 -11.00
CA GLU A 79 12.43 -8.09 -10.90
C GLU A 79 12.79 -6.65 -10.57
N ASP A 80 13.87 -6.45 -9.81
CA ASP A 80 14.30 -5.15 -9.29
C ASP A 80 14.37 -4.06 -10.38
N GLN A 81 14.83 -4.41 -11.57
CA GLN A 81 14.95 -3.47 -12.70
C GLN A 81 13.60 -2.96 -13.24
N HIS A 82 12.51 -3.71 -12.97
CA HIS A 82 11.14 -3.40 -13.41
C HIS A 82 10.35 -2.57 -12.39
N LEU A 83 10.95 -2.22 -11.26
CA LEU A 83 10.30 -1.50 -10.17
C LEU A 83 11.01 -0.16 -9.92
N LEU A 84 10.29 0.80 -9.33
CA LEU A 84 10.88 1.96 -8.68
C LEU A 84 11.27 1.61 -7.24
N CYS A 85 12.47 2.02 -6.84
CA CYS A 85 13.04 1.84 -5.52
C CYS A 85 12.83 0.42 -4.95
N PRO A 86 13.18 -0.66 -5.69
CA PRO A 86 12.76 -2.04 -5.39
C PRO A 86 13.02 -2.46 -3.94
N LYS A 87 14.17 -2.08 -3.38
CA LYS A 87 14.54 -2.39 -1.99
C LYS A 87 13.61 -1.73 -0.98
N ILE A 88 13.31 -0.44 -1.14
CA ILE A 88 12.51 0.32 -0.17
C ILE A 88 11.04 -0.03 -0.36
N SER A 89 10.57 -0.12 -1.60
CA SER A 89 9.21 -0.57 -1.94
C SER A 89 8.92 -1.98 -1.42
N GLY A 90 9.86 -2.93 -1.55
CA GLY A 90 9.68 -4.31 -1.09
C GLY A 90 9.76 -4.50 0.42
N LEU A 91 10.46 -3.63 1.12
CA LEU A 91 10.55 -3.70 2.58
C LEU A 91 9.48 -2.85 3.29
N TYR A 92 8.69 -2.07 2.55
CA TYR A 92 7.72 -1.13 3.11
C TYR A 92 6.78 -1.78 4.13
N LEU A 93 6.03 -2.80 3.69
CA LEU A 93 5.06 -3.52 4.51
C LEU A 93 5.71 -4.44 5.56
N ASP A 94 6.96 -4.84 5.35
CA ASP A 94 7.72 -5.61 6.34
C ASP A 94 8.20 -4.71 7.49
N PHE A 95 8.66 -3.50 7.19
CA PHE A 95 9.07 -2.54 8.21
C PHE A 95 7.89 -1.97 8.99
N LEU A 96 6.75 -1.74 8.34
CA LEU A 96 5.53 -1.33 9.04
C LEU A 96 5.11 -2.39 10.06
N ASP A 97 4.99 -3.65 9.62
CA ASP A 97 4.66 -4.79 10.50
C ASP A 97 5.66 -4.94 11.65
N LEU A 98 6.97 -4.87 11.34
CA LEU A 98 8.02 -4.95 12.35
C LEU A 98 7.91 -3.84 13.40
N LYS A 99 7.77 -2.57 12.97
CA LYS A 99 7.72 -1.41 13.87
C LYS A 99 6.46 -1.43 14.74
N VAL A 100 5.30 -1.75 14.17
CA VAL A 100 4.04 -1.88 14.92
C VAL A 100 4.13 -3.02 15.93
N CYS A 101 4.63 -4.19 15.53
CA CYS A 101 4.84 -5.31 16.45
C CYS A 101 5.79 -4.96 17.60
N GLN A 102 6.88 -4.24 17.34
CA GLN A 102 7.83 -3.81 18.37
C GLN A 102 7.18 -2.84 19.37
N TRP A 103 6.41 -1.87 18.88
CA TRP A 103 5.67 -0.93 19.72
C TRP A 103 4.64 -1.65 20.59
N LEU A 104 3.82 -2.53 20.02
CA LEU A 104 2.82 -3.31 20.76
C LEU A 104 3.44 -4.17 21.87
N LYS A 105 4.58 -4.82 21.60
CA LYS A 105 5.34 -5.58 22.60
C LYS A 105 5.85 -4.69 23.73
N LYS A 106 6.29 -3.48 23.42
CA LYS A 106 6.88 -2.56 24.39
C LYS A 106 5.82 -1.96 25.31
N GLU A 107 4.75 -1.41 24.74
CA GLU A 107 3.74 -0.67 25.49
C GLU A 107 2.72 -1.59 26.17
N PHE A 108 2.27 -2.65 25.49
CA PHE A 108 1.20 -3.52 25.97
C PHE A 108 1.68 -4.91 26.40
N LYS A 109 2.97 -5.24 26.20
CA LYS A 109 3.55 -6.56 26.52
C LYS A 109 2.83 -7.73 25.83
N LEU A 110 2.17 -7.46 24.71
CA LEU A 110 1.44 -8.46 23.94
C LEU A 110 2.38 -9.50 23.33
N GLN A 111 1.91 -10.74 23.24
CA GLN A 111 2.66 -11.87 22.67
C GLN A 111 1.71 -12.81 21.92
N GLY A 112 2.29 -13.78 21.21
CA GLY A 112 1.51 -14.88 20.62
C GLY A 112 0.46 -14.41 19.62
N ALA A 113 -0.76 -14.93 19.78
CA ALA A 113 -1.88 -14.66 18.88
C ALA A 113 -2.43 -13.23 19.01
N ASP A 114 -2.51 -12.69 20.23
CA ASP A 114 -3.08 -11.36 20.47
C ASP A 114 -2.22 -10.25 19.85
N LEU A 115 -0.90 -10.36 19.98
CA LEU A 115 0.04 -9.47 19.31
C LEU A 115 -0.17 -9.49 17.79
N LYS A 116 -0.24 -10.71 17.23
CA LYS A 116 -0.39 -10.90 15.79
C LYS A 116 -1.69 -10.28 15.29
N TRP A 117 -2.80 -10.55 15.97
CA TRP A 117 -4.11 -10.03 15.60
C TRP A 117 -4.19 -8.51 15.65
N LEU A 118 -3.75 -7.90 16.76
CA LEU A 118 -3.76 -6.44 16.85
C LEU A 118 -2.77 -5.77 15.89
N ALA A 119 -1.60 -6.38 15.66
CA ALA A 119 -0.66 -5.89 14.66
C ALA A 119 -1.28 -5.93 13.25
N TYR A 120 -1.97 -7.03 12.89
CA TYR A 120 -2.68 -7.13 11.62
C TYR A 120 -3.71 -6.00 11.46
N LEU A 121 -4.62 -5.83 12.43
CA LEU A 121 -5.64 -4.78 12.36
C LEU A 121 -5.04 -3.38 12.19
N LEU A 122 -4.00 -3.06 12.96
CA LEU A 122 -3.38 -1.74 12.95
C LEU A 122 -2.53 -1.48 11.71
N VAL A 123 -1.77 -2.48 11.25
CA VAL A 123 -0.96 -2.39 10.03
C VAL A 123 -1.86 -2.23 8.82
N THR A 124 -2.89 -3.08 8.70
CA THR A 124 -3.87 -2.99 7.61
C THR A 124 -4.56 -1.64 7.63
N TYR A 125 -5.12 -1.21 8.77
CA TYR A 125 -5.74 0.12 8.91
C TYR A 125 -4.82 1.26 8.45
N ALA A 126 -3.54 1.27 8.86
CA ALA A 126 -2.62 2.32 8.44
C ALA A 126 -2.33 2.31 6.92
N ILE A 127 -2.35 1.13 6.29
CA ILE A 127 -2.21 0.98 4.83
C ILE A 127 -3.46 1.49 4.13
N GLU A 128 -4.65 1.13 4.59
CA GLU A 128 -5.93 1.59 4.01
C GLU A 128 -6.04 3.12 4.06
N VAL A 129 -5.66 3.74 5.19
CA VAL A 129 -5.59 5.21 5.32
C VAL A 129 -4.62 5.80 4.31
N ARG A 130 -3.47 5.16 4.08
CA ARG A 130 -2.51 5.63 3.06
C ARG A 130 -3.06 5.48 1.64
N ALA A 131 -3.77 4.39 1.35
CA ALA A 131 -4.37 4.15 0.05
C ALA A 131 -5.47 5.19 -0.25
N ASP A 132 -6.31 5.49 0.73
CA ASP A 132 -7.31 6.57 0.70
C ASP A 132 -6.68 7.95 0.43
N GLU A 133 -5.43 8.18 0.86
CA GLU A 133 -4.70 9.41 0.54
C GLU A 133 -4.02 9.39 -0.84
N ILE A 134 -3.34 8.31 -1.23
CA ILE A 134 -2.52 8.26 -2.45
C ILE A 134 -3.39 8.16 -3.70
N TYR A 135 -4.37 7.25 -3.72
CA TYR A 135 -5.08 6.92 -4.95
C TYR A 135 -5.92 8.09 -5.50
N PRO A 136 -6.60 8.90 -4.68
CA PRO A 136 -7.27 10.11 -5.16
C PRO A 136 -6.30 11.12 -5.78
N VAL A 137 -5.16 11.40 -5.12
CA VAL A 137 -4.15 12.32 -5.66
C VAL A 137 -3.59 11.79 -6.98
N TYR A 138 -3.35 10.48 -7.07
CA TYR A 138 -2.90 9.85 -8.31
C TYR A 138 -3.97 9.92 -9.40
N GLN A 139 -5.24 9.66 -9.10
CA GLN A 139 -6.34 9.77 -10.05
C GLN A 139 -6.52 11.21 -10.57
N ASP A 140 -6.35 12.21 -9.71
CA ASP A 140 -6.39 13.63 -10.09
C ASP A 140 -5.26 13.99 -11.07
N VAL A 141 -4.04 13.50 -10.80
CA VAL A 141 -2.90 13.65 -11.71
C VAL A 141 -3.18 12.97 -13.06
N LEU A 142 -3.68 11.73 -13.04
CA LEU A 142 -4.05 10.99 -14.25
C LEU A 142 -5.09 11.75 -15.09
N THR A 143 -6.14 12.27 -14.45
CA THR A 143 -7.21 13.02 -15.14
C THR A 143 -6.71 14.35 -15.69
N ARG A 144 -5.88 15.08 -14.93
CA ARG A 144 -5.31 16.37 -15.36
C ARG A 144 -4.43 16.24 -16.61
N PHE A 145 -3.72 15.14 -16.75
CA PHE A 145 -2.85 14.88 -17.91
C PHE A 145 -3.47 13.93 -18.94
N ASP A 146 -4.79 13.71 -18.91
CA ASP A 146 -5.55 12.87 -19.85
C ASP A 146 -4.92 11.47 -20.07
N GLN A 147 -4.49 10.85 -18.98
CA GLN A 147 -3.81 9.55 -19.01
C GLN A 147 -4.82 8.43 -19.32
N LYS A 148 -4.38 7.42 -20.09
CA LYS A 148 -5.19 6.22 -20.42
C LYS A 148 -5.46 5.31 -19.20
N VAL A 149 -4.68 5.51 -18.15
CA VAL A 149 -4.74 4.77 -16.89
C VAL A 149 -5.73 5.43 -15.93
N HIS A 150 -6.46 4.62 -15.18
CA HIS A 150 -7.35 5.05 -14.10
C HIS A 150 -7.25 4.07 -12.92
N VAL A 151 -7.56 4.56 -11.72
CA VAL A 151 -7.57 3.79 -10.47
C VAL A 151 -8.88 3.95 -9.68
N LYS A 152 -9.92 4.54 -10.28
CA LYS A 152 -11.22 4.79 -9.64
C LYS A 152 -11.86 3.57 -8.97
N SER A 153 -11.70 2.38 -9.55
CA SER A 153 -12.24 1.15 -8.96
C SER A 153 -11.50 0.75 -7.68
N ILE A 154 -10.19 0.99 -7.62
CA ILE A 154 -9.39 0.74 -6.41
C ILE A 154 -9.86 1.67 -5.30
N ILE A 155 -9.99 2.99 -5.58
CA ILE A 155 -10.45 3.98 -4.58
C ILE A 155 -11.72 3.52 -3.85
N ILE A 156 -12.75 3.09 -4.60
CA ILE A 156 -14.03 2.63 -4.02
C ILE A 156 -13.85 1.38 -3.16
N GLU A 157 -12.90 0.51 -3.51
CA GLU A 157 -12.63 -0.75 -2.82
C GLU A 157 -11.86 -0.49 -1.51
N GLU A 158 -10.84 0.36 -1.55
CA GLU A 158 -10.05 0.79 -0.38
C GLU A 158 -10.91 1.55 0.65
N GLU A 159 -11.84 2.41 0.20
CA GLU A 159 -12.82 3.07 1.09
C GLU A 159 -13.63 2.03 1.89
N GLY A 160 -14.05 0.94 1.24
CA GLY A 160 -14.75 -0.16 1.89
C GLY A 160 -13.87 -0.96 2.85
N HIS A 161 -12.60 -1.18 2.51
CA HIS A 161 -11.64 -1.84 3.40
C HIS A 161 -11.35 -1.01 4.64
N LEU A 162 -11.19 0.30 4.49
CA LEU A 162 -10.99 1.23 5.60
C LEU A 162 -12.18 1.20 6.57
N ASP A 163 -13.41 1.26 6.07
CA ASP A 163 -14.62 1.15 6.88
C ASP A 163 -14.68 -0.17 7.66
N GLU A 164 -14.34 -1.29 7.00
CA GLU A 164 -14.26 -2.60 7.65
C GLU A 164 -13.19 -2.63 8.76
N MET A 165 -12.01 -2.06 8.52
CA MET A 165 -10.93 -1.98 9.52
C MET A 165 -11.31 -1.11 10.72
N ILE A 166 -11.94 0.04 10.48
CA ILE A 166 -12.45 0.93 11.54
C ILE A 166 -13.45 0.16 12.42
N GLN A 167 -14.38 -0.57 11.81
CA GLN A 167 -15.37 -1.35 12.55
C GLN A 167 -14.71 -2.46 13.39
N GLN A 168 -13.70 -3.16 12.87
CA GLN A 168 -12.98 -4.18 13.65
C GLN A 168 -12.23 -3.57 14.82
N LEU A 169 -11.53 -2.46 14.59
CA LEU A 169 -10.76 -1.76 15.61
C LEU A 169 -11.67 -1.20 16.71
N SER A 170 -12.79 -0.57 16.36
CA SER A 170 -13.76 -0.04 17.31
C SER A 170 -14.42 -1.12 18.17
N ASN A 171 -14.63 -2.31 17.60
CA ASN A 171 -15.14 -3.46 18.35
C ASN A 171 -14.07 -4.10 19.25
N TYR A 172 -12.79 -3.94 18.92
CA TYR A 172 -11.68 -4.52 19.66
C TYR A 172 -11.30 -3.68 20.90
N SER A 173 -11.36 -2.34 20.81
CA SER A 173 -10.96 -1.45 21.92
C SER A 173 -11.69 -0.11 21.89
N ASP A 174 -12.09 0.39 23.06
CA ASP A 174 -12.64 1.75 23.21
C ASP A 174 -11.61 2.86 22.86
N ASN A 175 -10.31 2.56 22.98
CA ASN A 175 -9.22 3.49 22.67
C ASN A 175 -8.59 3.23 21.30
N TRP A 176 -9.32 2.59 20.38
CA TRP A 176 -8.78 2.18 19.08
C TRP A 176 -8.24 3.35 18.26
N GLU A 177 -8.83 4.54 18.38
CA GLU A 177 -8.38 5.74 17.65
C GLU A 177 -6.94 6.11 18.02
N GLU A 178 -6.59 6.02 19.31
CA GLU A 178 -5.21 6.30 19.76
C GLU A 178 -4.23 5.25 19.21
N LEU A 179 -4.63 3.97 19.21
CA LEU A 179 -3.83 2.89 18.63
C LEU A 179 -3.63 3.08 17.12
N GLY A 180 -4.71 3.42 16.41
CA GLY A 180 -4.72 3.69 14.98
C GLY A 180 -3.82 4.88 14.64
N GLN A 181 -3.89 5.98 15.40
CA GLN A 181 -3.02 7.13 15.22
C GLN A 181 -1.53 6.79 15.41
N LYS A 182 -1.20 5.89 16.33
CA LYS A 182 0.20 5.41 16.46
C LYS A 182 0.64 4.59 15.26
N ALA A 183 -0.21 3.74 14.71
CA ALA A 183 0.10 2.98 13.50
C ALA A 183 0.27 3.90 12.29
N ILE A 184 -0.63 4.88 12.11
CA ILE A 184 -0.54 5.92 11.06
C ILE A 184 0.77 6.70 11.20
N ALA A 185 1.16 7.12 12.41
CA ALA A 185 2.41 7.85 12.60
C ALA A 185 3.65 7.03 12.19
N ILE A 186 3.66 5.73 12.51
CA ILE A 186 4.73 4.81 12.10
C ILE A 186 4.75 4.66 10.57
N GLU A 187 3.57 4.52 9.95
CA GLU A 187 3.40 4.43 8.50
C GLU A 187 3.87 5.71 7.80
N ALA A 188 3.49 6.88 8.31
CA ALA A 188 3.84 8.17 7.74
C ALA A 188 5.36 8.38 7.65
N GLU A 189 6.12 7.97 8.68
CA GLU A 189 7.59 7.98 8.62
C GLU A 189 8.13 7.10 7.47
N LEU A 190 7.53 5.92 7.25
CA LEU A 190 7.94 5.01 6.18
C LEU A 190 7.55 5.59 4.81
N PHE A 191 6.38 6.20 4.71
CA PHE A 191 5.88 6.84 3.50
C PHE A 191 6.76 8.03 3.08
N GLU A 192 7.16 8.88 4.02
CA GLU A 192 8.09 9.98 3.77
C GLU A 192 9.42 9.46 3.23
N ASN A 193 9.99 8.42 3.86
CA ASN A 193 11.23 7.80 3.38
C ASN A 193 11.08 7.19 1.97
N TRP A 194 9.94 6.57 1.68
CA TRP A 194 9.65 5.98 0.37
C TRP A 194 9.49 7.05 -0.72
N THR A 195 8.74 8.12 -0.45
CA THR A 195 8.56 9.25 -1.38
C THR A 195 9.87 9.98 -1.65
N MET A 196 10.69 10.23 -0.63
CA MET A 196 12.04 10.81 -0.80
C MET A 196 12.96 9.92 -1.65
N ALA A 197 12.88 8.60 -1.48
CA ALA A 197 13.67 7.67 -2.28
C ALA A 197 13.27 7.70 -3.75
N ILE A 198 11.96 7.71 -4.03
CA ILE A 198 11.43 7.86 -5.39
C ILE A 198 11.91 9.18 -5.99
N GLU A 199 11.73 10.30 -5.29
CA GLU A 199 12.15 11.62 -5.76
C GLU A 199 13.66 11.63 -6.13
N LYS A 200 14.50 11.03 -5.28
CA LYS A 200 15.93 10.88 -5.57
C LYS A 200 16.21 10.02 -6.80
N GLU A 201 15.49 8.90 -6.97
CA GLU A 201 15.63 8.05 -8.15
C GLU A 201 15.23 8.78 -9.44
N LEU A 202 14.15 9.57 -9.39
CA LEU A 202 13.71 10.41 -10.51
C LEU A 202 14.76 11.45 -10.90
N LEU A 203 15.41 12.10 -9.92
CA LEU A 203 16.49 13.06 -10.17
C LEU A 203 17.71 12.41 -10.82
N VAL A 204 18.05 11.16 -10.46
CA VAL A 204 19.16 10.44 -11.08
C VAL A 204 18.82 10.06 -12.53
N LEU A 205 17.58 9.68 -12.81
CA LEU A 205 17.13 9.31 -14.16
C LEU A 205 16.94 10.50 -15.11
N ALA A 206 16.82 11.71 -14.57
CA ALA A 206 16.71 12.95 -15.34
C ALA A 206 18.07 13.51 -15.81
N ASN A 207 19.19 13.02 -15.26
CA ASN A 207 20.56 13.43 -15.60
C ASN A 207 21.25 12.41 -16.51
#